data_AF-V7ID04-F1
#
_entry.id   AF-V7ID04-F1
#
_cell.length_a   1.000
_cell.length_b   1.000
_cell.length_c   1.000
_cell.angle_alpha   90.00
_cell.angle_beta   90.00
_cell.angle_gamma   90.00
#
_symmetry.space_group_name_H-M   'P 1'
#
loop_
_entity.id
_entity.type
_entity.pdbx_description
1 polymer ?
#
loop_
_entity_poly.entity_id
_entity_poly.type
_entity_poly.pdbx_seq_one_letter_code
_entity_poly.pdbx_strand_id
1 'polypeptide(L)'
;MITIEIRFNHISIRHNGIVVEHRGTFSNSRIIVASFQQLVNDLQAALKQAADQKIYTPPSKWAGRLFSTPICIDVREELADGLTQVEAKCLYDCLLYLNAITVKDQNCILYQGQPWANING
;
A
#
# COMPACT_ATOMS: atom_id res chain seq x y z
N MET A 1 0.10 12.87 2.28
CA MET A 1 0.01 11.58 1.57
C MET A 1 1.08 10.69 2.14
N ILE A 2 0.78 9.43 2.44
CA ILE A 2 1.79 8.45 2.82
C ILE A 2 2.08 7.51 1.66
N THR A 3 3.32 7.05 1.57
CA THR A 3 3.71 5.96 0.66
C THR A 3 3.90 4.69 1.47
N ILE A 4 3.21 3.63 1.08
CA ILE A 4 3.36 2.29 1.62
C ILE A 4 4.28 1.52 0.67
N GLU A 5 5.51 1.30 1.08
CA GLU A 5 6.47 0.52 0.32
C GLU A 5 6.34 -0.96 0.70
N ILE A 6 6.25 -1.82 -0.31
CA ILE A 6 6.21 -3.27 -0.12
C ILE A 6 7.51 -3.86 -0.69
N ARG A 7 8.28 -4.54 0.17
CA ARG A 7 9.53 -5.21 -0.21
C ARG A 7 9.73 -6.46 0.64
N PHE A 8 9.79 -7.64 0.02
CA PHE A 8 10.15 -8.91 0.68
C PHE A 8 9.54 -9.10 2.07
N ASN A 9 8.23 -9.38 2.17
CA ASN A 9 7.46 -9.48 3.43
C ASN A 9 7.49 -8.26 4.36
N HIS A 10 8.05 -7.15 3.91
CA HIS A 10 8.14 -5.91 4.66
C HIS A 10 7.21 -4.85 4.08
N ILE A 11 6.54 -4.13 4.98
CA ILE A 11 5.70 -2.98 4.68
C ILE A 11 6.32 -1.78 5.41
N SER A 12 6.75 -0.78 4.65
CA SER A 12 7.32 0.47 5.18
C SER A 12 6.39 1.63 4.86
N ILE A 13 5.91 2.35 5.86
CA ILE A 13 5.08 3.54 5.65
C ILE A 13 5.95 4.79 5.83
N ARG A 14 6.12 5.56 4.76
CA ARG A 14 6.94 6.77 4.74
C ARG A 14 6.10 8.04 4.67
N HIS A 15 6.43 9.00 5.52
CA HIS A 15 5.87 10.36 5.49
C HIS A 15 6.84 11.35 6.12
N ASN A 16 7.19 12.43 5.39
CA ASN A 16 8.03 13.53 5.90
C ASN A 16 9.31 13.09 6.63
N GLY A 17 10.00 12.05 6.10
CA GLY A 17 11.24 11.51 6.68
C GLY A 17 11.04 10.55 7.86
N ILE A 18 9.80 10.33 8.31
CA ILE A 18 9.46 9.32 9.33
C ILE A 18 9.09 8.02 8.61
N VAL A 19 9.61 6.91 9.13
CA VAL A 19 9.38 5.57 8.58
C VAL A 19 8.82 4.66 9.68
N VAL A 20 7.68 4.03 9.39
CA VAL A 20 7.09 2.97 10.22
C VAL A 20 7.31 1.66 9.50
N GLU A 21 7.93 0.71 10.19
CA GLU A 21 8.27 -0.59 9.63
C GLU A 21 7.35 -1.67 10.20
N HIS A 22 6.80 -2.49 9.31
CA HIS A 22 5.97 -3.63 9.64
C HIS A 22 6.44 -4.87 8.88
N ARG A 23 6.81 -5.92 9.61
CA ARG A 23 7.13 -7.22 9.03
C ARG A 23 5.86 -8.06 8.93
N GLY A 24 5.39 -8.23 7.71
CA GLY A 24 4.25 -9.07 7.36
C GLY A 24 4.60 -10.56 7.27
N THR A 25 3.58 -11.36 7.02
CA THR A 25 3.65 -12.83 6.97
C THR A 25 3.46 -13.40 5.56
N PHE A 26 3.25 -12.54 4.55
CA PHE A 26 3.12 -12.93 3.15
C PHE A 26 4.43 -13.48 2.56
N SER A 27 4.33 -14.43 1.61
CA SER A 27 5.47 -15.19 1.04
C SER A 27 6.07 -14.53 -0.22
N ASN A 28 7.40 -14.69 -0.38
CA ASN A 28 8.25 -13.94 -1.33
C ASN A 28 8.57 -14.70 -2.63
N SER A 29 7.57 -14.99 -3.45
CA SER A 29 7.80 -15.33 -4.87
C SER A 29 6.96 -14.50 -5.83
N ARG A 30 5.80 -14.06 -5.36
CA ARG A 30 4.89 -13.08 -5.97
C ARG A 30 4.14 -12.43 -4.81
N ILE A 31 3.96 -11.11 -4.84
CA ILE A 31 3.39 -10.29 -3.74
C ILE A 31 2.03 -10.81 -3.25
N ILE A 32 1.30 -11.54 -4.10
CA ILE A 32 -0.13 -11.82 -3.93
C ILE A 32 -0.49 -13.31 -3.97
N VAL A 33 0.47 -14.23 -4.19
CA VAL A 33 0.11 -15.64 -4.45
C VAL A 33 -0.13 -16.46 -3.16
N ALA A 34 0.21 -15.96 -1.97
CA ALA A 34 0.03 -16.73 -0.73
C ALA A 34 -1.34 -16.54 -0.03
N SER A 35 -1.84 -15.31 0.15
CA SER A 35 -3.17 -15.04 0.72
C SER A 35 -3.53 -13.54 0.69
N PHE A 36 -4.59 -13.18 -0.04
CA PHE A 36 -5.16 -11.82 -0.03
C PHE A 36 -5.50 -11.34 1.39
N GLN A 37 -6.09 -12.21 2.20
CA GLN A 37 -6.49 -11.86 3.56
C GLN A 37 -5.29 -11.54 4.45
N GLN A 38 -4.17 -12.27 4.31
CA GLN A 38 -2.96 -11.98 5.06
C GLN A 38 -2.40 -10.61 4.68
N LEU A 39 -2.34 -10.30 3.38
CA LEU A 39 -1.89 -8.99 2.89
C LEU A 39 -2.76 -7.85 3.46
N VAL A 40 -4.10 -8.01 3.42
CA VAL A 40 -5.03 -7.01 4.00
C VAL A 40 -4.79 -6.83 5.50
N ASN A 41 -4.62 -7.93 6.24
CA ASN A 41 -4.39 -7.88 7.68
C ASN A 41 -3.05 -7.19 8.02
N ASP A 42 -1.99 -7.49 7.28
CA ASP A 42 -0.66 -6.90 7.47
C ASP A 42 -0.68 -5.40 7.12
N LEU A 43 -1.34 -5.02 6.01
CA LEU A 43 -1.56 -3.61 5.66
C LEU A 43 -2.36 -2.87 6.73
N GLN A 44 -3.42 -3.49 7.26
CA GLN A 44 -4.22 -2.90 8.33
C GLN A 44 -3.40 -2.70 9.61
N ALA A 45 -2.55 -3.67 9.96
CA ALA A 45 -1.67 -3.58 11.12
C ALA A 45 -0.63 -2.46 10.96
N ALA A 46 0.01 -2.37 9.78
CA ALA A 46 0.95 -1.30 9.47
C ALA A 46 0.28 0.09 9.53
N LEU A 47 -0.91 0.24 8.94
CA LEU A 47 -1.67 1.49 8.97
C LEU A 47 -2.09 1.87 10.39
N LYS A 48 -2.46 0.89 11.23
CA LYS A 48 -2.74 1.14 12.64
C LYS A 48 -1.51 1.67 13.37
N GLN A 49 -0.34 1.04 13.18
CA GLN A 49 0.92 1.52 13.76
C GLN A 49 1.25 2.95 13.30
N ALA A 50 1.05 3.27 12.02
CA ALA A 50 1.24 4.61 11.50
C ALA A 50 0.23 5.62 12.08
N ALA A 51 -1.00 5.21 12.34
CA ALA A 51 -2.00 6.06 13.00
C ALA A 51 -1.66 6.33 14.47
N ASP A 52 -1.20 5.31 15.20
CA ASP A 52 -0.77 5.45 16.60
C ASP A 52 0.42 6.43 16.71
N GLN A 53 1.27 6.50 15.67
CA GLN A 53 2.37 7.46 15.54
C GLN A 53 1.97 8.81 14.92
N LYS A 54 0.68 9.05 14.68
CA LYS A 54 0.14 10.29 14.07
C LYS A 54 0.67 10.59 12.66
N ILE A 55 1.14 9.57 11.95
CA ILE A 55 1.63 9.65 10.57
C ILE A 55 0.48 9.46 9.57
N TYR A 56 -0.49 8.62 9.93
CA TYR A 56 -1.65 8.28 9.12
C TYR A 56 -2.96 8.68 9.82
N THR A 57 -3.82 9.42 9.12
CA THR A 57 -5.18 9.70 9.59
C THR A 57 -6.17 8.88 8.76
N PRO A 58 -6.83 7.86 9.35
CA PRO A 58 -7.82 7.07 8.63
C PRO A 58 -9.09 7.89 8.32
N PRO A 59 -9.89 7.46 7.33
CA PRO A 59 -11.25 7.98 7.13
C PRO A 59 -12.09 7.81 8.39
N SER A 60 -12.77 8.89 8.78
CA SER A 60 -13.65 8.90 9.95
C SER A 60 -15.11 8.96 9.52
N LYS A 61 -16.02 8.43 10.34
CA LYS A 61 -17.47 8.53 10.10
C LYS A 61 -17.98 9.98 10.17
N TRP A 62 -17.30 10.84 10.94
CA TRP A 62 -17.74 12.21 11.24
C TRP A 62 -17.19 13.27 10.29
N ALA A 63 -15.88 13.24 10.01
CA ALA A 63 -15.25 14.16 9.05
C ALA A 63 -15.11 13.56 7.63
N GLY A 64 -15.64 12.35 7.44
CA GLY A 64 -15.58 11.64 6.18
C GLY A 64 -14.14 11.46 5.70
N ARG A 65 -13.95 11.81 4.42
CA ARG A 65 -12.68 11.69 3.68
C ARG A 65 -11.84 12.97 3.70
N LEU A 66 -12.33 14.05 4.33
CA LEU A 66 -11.79 15.40 4.16
C LEU A 66 -10.41 15.60 4.79
N PHE A 67 -10.18 14.97 5.95
CA PHE A 67 -8.89 15.05 6.68
C PHE A 67 -8.12 13.73 6.65
N SER A 68 -8.57 12.77 5.85
CA SER A 68 -7.90 11.48 5.72
C SER A 68 -6.61 11.65 4.95
N THR A 69 -5.58 10.94 5.38
CA THR A 69 -4.30 10.95 4.67
C THR A 69 -4.42 10.07 3.43
N PRO A 70 -4.17 10.60 2.21
CA PRO A 70 -4.15 9.78 1.01
C PRO A 70 -3.00 8.77 1.05
N ILE A 71 -3.23 7.58 0.49
CA ILE A 71 -2.32 6.45 0.42
C ILE A 71 -1.90 6.21 -1.04
N CYS A 72 -0.63 5.92 -1.21
CA CYS A 72 -0.02 5.38 -2.42
C CYS A 72 0.71 4.08 -2.03
N ILE A 73 0.59 3.00 -2.81
CA ILE A 73 1.39 1.79 -2.63
C ILE A 73 2.53 1.81 -3.65
N ASP A 74 3.74 1.51 -3.20
CA ASP A 74 4.91 1.39 -4.04
C ASP A 74 5.56 0.02 -3.86
N VAL A 75 5.48 -0.79 -4.90
CA VAL A 75 6.11 -2.11 -4.93
C VAL A 75 7.60 -1.93 -5.26
N ARG A 76 8.45 -2.18 -4.27
CA ARG A 76 9.92 -2.06 -4.35
C ARG A 76 10.63 -3.41 -4.49
N GLU A 77 9.88 -4.49 -4.62
CA GLU A 77 10.43 -5.81 -4.93
C GLU A 77 10.85 -5.89 -6.40
N GLU A 78 11.94 -6.63 -6.68
CA GLU A 78 12.35 -6.94 -8.05
C GLU A 78 11.60 -8.21 -8.49
N LEU A 79 10.51 -8.02 -9.23
CA LEU A 79 9.72 -9.11 -9.79
C LEU A 79 10.23 -9.43 -11.20
N ALA A 80 10.35 -10.72 -11.54
CA ALA A 80 10.91 -11.18 -12.81
C ALA A 80 10.23 -10.58 -14.06
N ASP A 81 8.90 -10.38 -13.99
CA ASP A 81 8.09 -9.78 -15.05
C ASP A 81 7.57 -8.38 -14.70
N GLY A 82 8.13 -7.76 -13.65
CA GLY A 82 7.55 -6.57 -13.04
C GLY A 82 6.21 -6.84 -12.34
N LEU A 83 5.52 -5.77 -11.96
CA LEU A 83 4.20 -5.85 -11.32
C LEU A 83 3.13 -6.16 -12.38
N THR A 84 2.48 -7.31 -12.26
CA THR A 84 1.43 -7.72 -13.22
C THR A 84 0.11 -6.98 -12.98
N GLN A 85 -0.78 -7.01 -13.97
CA GLN A 85 -2.12 -6.43 -13.84
C GLN A 85 -2.96 -7.08 -12.74
N VAL A 86 -2.85 -8.40 -12.56
CA VAL A 86 -3.54 -9.12 -11.47
C VAL A 86 -3.02 -8.67 -10.12
N GLU A 87 -1.71 -8.48 -10.00
CA GLU A 87 -1.10 -8.01 -8.75
C GLU A 87 -1.49 -6.56 -8.44
N ALA A 88 -1.39 -5.67 -9.43
CA ALA A 88 -1.81 -4.28 -9.28
C ALA A 88 -3.29 -4.15 -8.91
N LYS A 89 -4.16 -4.95 -9.55
CA LYS A 89 -5.60 -4.99 -9.21
C LYS A 89 -5.82 -5.42 -7.76
N CYS A 90 -5.12 -6.46 -7.31
CA CYS A 90 -5.29 -6.96 -5.96
C CYS A 90 -4.77 -5.96 -4.90
N LEU A 91 -3.68 -5.24 -5.15
CA LEU A 91 -3.25 -4.12 -4.30
C LEU A 91 -4.33 -3.02 -4.23
N TYR A 92 -4.93 -2.70 -5.38
CA TYR A 92 -6.03 -1.74 -5.43
C TYR A 92 -7.26 -2.22 -4.66
N ASP A 93 -7.64 -3.50 -4.80
CA ASP A 93 -8.74 -4.10 -4.06
C ASP A 93 -8.49 -4.10 -2.54
N CYS A 94 -7.23 -4.26 -2.10
CA CYS A 94 -6.85 -4.11 -0.68
C CYS A 94 -7.16 -2.69 -0.18
N LEU A 95 -6.78 -1.66 -0.95
CA LEU A 95 -7.05 -0.27 -0.60
C LEU A 95 -8.56 0.01 -0.53
N LEU A 96 -9.34 -0.54 -1.45
CA LEU A 96 -10.80 -0.45 -1.42
C LEU A 96 -11.39 -1.13 -0.18
N TYR A 97 -10.93 -2.34 0.14
CA TYR A 97 -11.38 -3.08 1.31
C TYR A 97 -11.11 -2.32 2.62
N LEU A 98 -9.95 -1.68 2.71
CA LEU A 98 -9.56 -0.85 3.85
C LEU A 98 -10.27 0.51 3.88
N ASN A 99 -11.16 0.80 2.90
CA ASN A 99 -11.78 2.10 2.68
C ASN A 99 -10.76 3.24 2.62
N ALA A 100 -9.54 2.95 2.15
CA ALA A 100 -8.45 3.90 2.08
C ALA A 100 -8.78 5.03 1.10
N ILE A 101 -8.30 6.23 1.41
CA ILE A 101 -8.26 7.32 0.44
C ILE A 101 -7.00 7.14 -0.38
N THR A 102 -7.15 6.90 -1.67
CA THR A 102 -6.01 6.83 -2.58
C THR A 102 -5.71 8.22 -3.15
N VAL A 103 -4.47 8.44 -3.60
CA VAL A 103 -4.20 9.56 -4.52
C VAL A 103 -5.09 9.42 -5.76
N LYS A 104 -5.68 10.53 -6.20
CA LYS A 104 -6.40 10.56 -7.47
C LYS A 104 -5.40 10.29 -8.60
N ASP A 105 -5.84 9.52 -9.60
CA ASP A 105 -5.10 9.05 -10.78
C ASP A 105 -4.42 7.68 -10.65
N GLN A 106 -3.95 7.19 -11.81
CA GLN A 106 -3.21 5.95 -12.04
C GLN A 106 -1.93 5.77 -11.18
N ASN A 107 -1.59 6.76 -10.37
CA ASN A 107 -0.42 6.82 -9.50
C ASN A 107 -0.67 6.23 -8.09
N CYS A 108 -1.84 5.63 -7.85
CA CYS A 108 -2.13 4.98 -6.56
C CYS A 108 -1.30 3.70 -6.33
N ILE A 109 -0.83 3.07 -7.41
CA ILE A 109 0.08 1.93 -7.40
C ILE A 109 1.33 2.30 -8.21
N LEU A 110 2.49 2.19 -7.58
CA LEU A 110 3.80 2.38 -8.19
C LEU A 110 4.55 1.04 -8.21
N TYR A 111 5.44 0.90 -9.19
CA TYR A 111 6.48 -0.12 -9.21
C TYR A 111 7.83 0.58 -9.30
N GLN A 112 8.70 0.34 -8.32
CA GLN A 112 10.01 0.99 -8.21
C GLN A 112 9.93 2.52 -8.25
N GLY A 113 8.87 3.10 -7.69
CA GLY A 113 8.62 4.55 -7.67
C GLY A 113 8.11 5.15 -8.98
N GLN A 114 7.80 4.33 -9.99
CA GLN A 114 7.18 4.77 -11.24
C GLN A 114 5.70 4.36 -11.29
N PRO A 115 4.81 5.18 -11.85
CA PRO A 115 3.41 4.81 -12.02
C PRO A 115 3.27 3.49 -12.77
N TRP A 116 2.62 2.50 -12.15
CA TRP A 116 2.46 1.18 -12.76
C TRP A 116 1.67 1.26 -14.09
N ALA A 117 0.69 2.16 -14.18
CA ALA A 117 -0.09 2.33 -15.41
C ALA A 117 0.75 2.78 -16.62
N ASN A 118 1.91 3.39 -16.40
CA ASN A 118 2.82 3.82 -17.47
C ASN A 118 3.74 2.67 -17.95
N ILE A 119 3.71 1.50 -17.29
CA ILE A 119 4.55 0.34 -17.62
C ILE A 119 3.83 -0.61 -18.59
N ASN A 120 2.50 -0.48 -18.75
CA ASN A 120 1.66 -1.32 -19.61
C ASN A 120 0.85 -0.52 -20.67
N GLY A 121 1.33 0.67 -21.04
CA GLY A 121 0.79 1.50 -22.12
C GLY A 121 1.46 1.23 -23.47
#